data_AF-A0A086LWV9-F1
#
_entry.id   AF-A0A086LWV9-F1
#
_cell.length_a   1.000
_cell.length_b   1.000
_cell.length_c   1.000
_cell.angle_alpha   90.00
_cell.angle_beta   90.00
_cell.angle_gamma   90.00
#
_symmetry.space_group_name_H-M   'P 1'
#
loop_
_entity.id
_entity.type
_entity.pdbx_description
1 polymer ?
#
loop_
_entity_poly.entity_id
_entity_poly.type
_entity_poly.pdbx_seq_one_letter_code
_entity_poly.pdbx_strand_id
1 'polypeptide(L)'
;MEEKGTARQLPRRNSAYAKQEYWEERFAAEKHYEWLESPESLLPLLLPLLRPSMLVLTVGCGNSELSDALVASGMPFVFNLDFSRTVLQAKRRHERECIRKYLSSPSPPSSSSSPSPPSSSSSPSSSPSPSPRSPPLPPVMEYLCADMTRLEFLRANAFDVVIDKAAMDALMTEEGSVWEPRISVRQAADGYLAGVGRCLKPGGLFIQITFQQPHFR
;
A
#
# COMPACT_ATOMS: atom_id res chain seq x y z
N MET A 1 -7.61 -36.62 2.20
CA MET A 1 -6.24 -36.81 1.67
C MET A 1 -5.73 -35.41 1.41
N GLU A 2 -4.90 -34.89 2.31
CA GLU A 2 -4.44 -33.50 2.29
C GLU A 2 -3.65 -33.20 1.02
N GLU A 3 -4.00 -32.11 0.34
CA GLU A 3 -3.26 -31.56 -0.77
C GLU A 3 -1.95 -30.98 -0.22
N LYS A 4 -0.82 -31.60 -0.57
CA LYS A 4 0.51 -31.11 -0.20
C LYS A 4 0.73 -29.76 -0.88
N GLY A 5 0.48 -28.67 -0.15
CA GLY A 5 0.91 -27.34 -0.55
C GLY A 5 2.41 -27.36 -0.89
N THR A 6 2.76 -26.86 -2.07
CA THR A 6 4.15 -26.65 -2.48
C THR A 6 4.87 -25.90 -1.38
N ALA A 7 5.86 -26.53 -0.74
CA ALA A 7 6.63 -25.91 0.33
C ALA A 7 7.21 -24.57 -0.17
N ARG A 8 6.96 -23.50 0.59
CA ARG A 8 7.45 -22.14 0.31
C ARG A 8 8.96 -22.19 0.06
N GLN A 9 9.36 -21.94 -1.18
CA GLN A 9 10.77 -22.03 -1.57
C GLN A 9 11.45 -20.70 -1.21
N LEU A 10 12.00 -20.65 0.00
CA LEU A 10 12.86 -19.54 0.43
C LEU A 10 14.18 -19.58 -0.38
N PRO A 11 14.80 -18.42 -0.67
CA PRO A 11 16.06 -18.38 -1.38
C PRO A 11 17.15 -19.05 -0.53
N ARG A 12 18.16 -19.62 -1.18
CA ARG A 12 19.30 -20.24 -0.49
C ARG A 12 20.14 -19.24 0.31
N ARG A 13 20.10 -17.95 -0.07
CA ARG A 13 20.90 -16.87 0.51
C ARG A 13 20.03 -15.64 0.69
N ASN A 14 20.18 -14.96 1.83
CA ASN A 14 19.40 -13.77 2.17
C ASN A 14 19.62 -12.62 1.18
N SER A 15 20.83 -12.50 0.61
CA SER A 15 21.16 -11.47 -0.38
C SER A 15 20.30 -11.51 -1.64
N ALA A 16 19.55 -12.60 -1.88
CA ALA A 16 18.59 -12.69 -2.97
C ALA A 16 17.40 -11.75 -2.80
N TYR A 17 17.01 -11.40 -1.56
CA TYR A 17 15.91 -10.46 -1.30
C TYR A 17 16.20 -9.03 -1.79
N ALA A 18 17.47 -8.67 -2.02
CA ALA A 18 17.84 -7.40 -2.64
C ALA A 18 17.79 -7.43 -4.19
N LYS A 19 17.42 -8.56 -4.80
CA LYS A 19 17.48 -8.78 -6.25
C LYS A 19 16.08 -8.76 -6.86
N GLN A 20 15.90 -7.91 -7.88
CA GLN A 20 14.64 -7.80 -8.60
C GLN A 20 14.24 -9.14 -9.23
N GLU A 21 15.21 -9.90 -9.77
CA GLU A 21 14.97 -11.16 -10.46
C GLU A 21 14.32 -12.21 -9.53
N TYR A 22 14.76 -12.27 -8.27
CA TYR A 22 14.16 -13.14 -7.26
C TYR A 22 12.68 -12.79 -7.04
N TRP A 23 12.36 -11.50 -6.93
CA TRP A 23 10.99 -11.06 -6.72
C TRP A 23 10.12 -11.23 -7.95
N GLU A 24 10.64 -11.00 -9.17
CA GLU A 24 9.91 -11.28 -10.40
C GLU A 24 9.51 -12.76 -10.50
N GLU A 25 10.42 -13.68 -10.19
CA GLU A 25 10.13 -15.12 -10.16
C GLU A 25 9.10 -15.46 -9.07
N ARG A 26 9.28 -14.94 -7.85
CA ARG A 26 8.37 -15.22 -6.74
C ARG A 26 6.97 -14.69 -7.02
N PHE A 27 6.82 -13.46 -7.50
CA PHE A 27 5.52 -12.86 -7.78
C PHE A 27 4.82 -13.48 -8.99
N ALA A 28 5.55 -14.13 -9.90
CA ALA A 28 4.93 -14.93 -10.95
C ALA A 28 4.22 -16.18 -10.41
N ALA A 29 4.69 -16.73 -9.28
CA ALA A 29 4.16 -17.96 -8.69
C ALA A 29 3.24 -17.73 -7.47
N GLU A 30 3.55 -16.75 -6.62
CA GLU A 30 2.88 -16.51 -5.34
C GLU A 30 1.93 -15.30 -5.43
N LYS A 31 0.63 -15.58 -5.32
CA LYS A 31 -0.41 -14.54 -5.50
C LYS A 31 -0.57 -13.60 -4.31
N HIS A 32 -0.31 -14.08 -3.10
CA HIS A 32 -0.52 -13.32 -1.86
C HIS A 32 0.50 -13.75 -0.82
N TYR A 33 1.14 -12.77 -0.17
CA TYR A 33 2.01 -12.98 0.97
C TYR A 33 2.12 -11.70 1.79
N GLU A 34 1.98 -11.82 3.11
CA GLU A 34 2.16 -10.71 4.06
C GLU A 34 3.46 -10.89 4.84
N TRP A 35 4.37 -9.93 4.70
CA TRP A 35 5.55 -9.81 5.56
C TRP A 35 5.20 -9.02 6.83
N LEU A 36 5.81 -9.43 7.95
CA LEU A 36 5.64 -8.90 9.31
C LEU A 36 4.27 -9.14 9.91
N GLU A 37 3.30 -8.33 9.49
CA GLU A 37 1.97 -8.27 10.08
C GLU A 37 0.94 -8.02 8.98
N SER A 38 -0.28 -8.48 9.24
CA SER A 38 -1.40 -8.33 8.32
C SER A 38 -1.96 -6.89 8.34
N PRO A 39 -2.69 -6.48 7.30
CA PRO A 39 -3.35 -5.18 7.30
C PRO A 39 -4.28 -4.98 8.50
N GLU A 40 -4.98 -6.02 8.95
CA GLU A 40 -5.90 -5.97 10.10
C GLU A 40 -5.16 -5.60 11.40
N SER A 41 -3.96 -6.13 11.61
CA SER A 41 -3.10 -5.78 12.75
C SER A 41 -2.57 -4.35 12.67
N LEU A 42 -2.26 -3.89 11.46
CA LEU A 42 -1.58 -2.60 11.24
C LEU A 42 -2.53 -1.41 11.17
N LEU A 43 -3.72 -1.57 10.60
CA LEU A 43 -4.68 -0.47 10.42
C LEU A 43 -5.03 0.26 11.74
N PRO A 44 -5.28 -0.41 12.88
CA PRO A 44 -5.51 0.29 14.15
C PRO A 44 -4.37 1.21 14.58
N LEU A 45 -3.14 0.91 14.17
CA LEU A 45 -1.95 1.71 14.47
C LEU A 45 -1.73 2.83 13.44
N LEU A 46 -2.04 2.55 12.16
CA LEU A 46 -1.83 3.49 11.07
C LEU A 46 -2.94 4.55 11.00
N LEU A 47 -4.20 4.16 11.05
CA LEU A 47 -5.35 5.05 10.81
C LEU A 47 -5.39 6.30 11.71
N PRO A 48 -5.01 6.26 13.01
CA PRO A 48 -4.94 7.46 13.83
C PRO A 48 -3.95 8.53 13.34
N LEU A 49 -2.98 8.15 12.50
CA LEU A 49 -1.97 9.04 11.94
C LEU A 49 -2.39 9.62 10.57
N LEU A 50 -3.46 9.10 9.98
CA LEU A 50 -3.85 9.37 8.59
C LEU A 50 -5.12 10.23 8.50
N ARG A 51 -5.26 10.94 7.38
CA ARG A 51 -6.48 11.69 7.03
C ARG A 51 -6.86 11.37 5.58
N PRO A 52 -8.16 11.34 5.23
CA PRO A 52 -8.60 10.98 3.87
C PRO A 52 -8.03 11.86 2.73
N SER A 53 -7.57 13.07 3.04
CA SER A 53 -6.97 13.98 2.06
C SER A 53 -5.47 13.77 1.84
N MET A 54 -4.82 12.90 2.62
CA MET A 54 -3.39 12.64 2.53
C MET A 54 -3.05 11.79 1.30
N LEU A 55 -1.97 12.14 0.63
CA LEU A 55 -1.34 11.31 -0.40
C LEU A 55 -0.38 10.34 0.28
N VAL A 56 -0.68 9.05 0.20
CA VAL A 56 0.10 7.97 0.82
C VAL A 56 0.91 7.25 -0.26
N LEU A 57 2.22 7.12 -0.08
CA LEU A 57 3.10 6.29 -0.90
C LEU A 57 3.49 5.03 -0.12
N THR A 58 3.14 3.84 -0.61
CA THR A 58 3.66 2.57 -0.11
C THR A 58 4.84 2.14 -0.98
N VAL A 59 6.02 1.99 -0.38
CA VAL A 59 7.26 1.58 -1.10
C VAL A 59 7.57 0.11 -0.85
N GLY A 60 8.02 -0.59 -1.89
CA GLY A 60 8.14 -2.05 -1.86
C GLY A 60 6.81 -2.71 -1.56
N CYS A 61 5.73 -2.26 -2.22
CA CYS A 61 4.37 -2.68 -1.88
C CYS A 61 4.15 -4.20 -2.01
N GLY A 62 4.97 -4.88 -2.83
CA GLY A 62 4.86 -6.31 -3.08
C GLY A 62 3.45 -6.71 -3.49
N ASN A 63 3.05 -7.92 -3.10
CA ASN A 63 1.68 -8.43 -3.26
C ASN A 63 0.86 -8.26 -1.97
N SER A 64 1.27 -7.34 -1.08
CA SER A 64 0.54 -7.06 0.16
C SER A 64 -0.82 -6.41 -0.10
N GLU A 65 -1.79 -6.71 0.74
CA GLU A 65 -3.14 -6.13 0.73
C GLU A 65 -3.24 -4.84 1.57
N LEU A 66 -2.13 -4.36 2.15
CA LEU A 66 -2.13 -3.16 2.99
C LEU A 66 -2.71 -1.93 2.26
N SER A 67 -2.35 -1.73 1.00
CA SER A 67 -2.86 -0.60 0.20
C SER A 67 -4.36 -0.72 -0.06
N ASP A 68 -4.84 -1.93 -0.36
CA ASP A 68 -6.27 -2.21 -0.56
C ASP A 68 -7.06 -1.95 0.74
N ALA A 69 -6.50 -2.36 1.88
CA ALA A 69 -7.08 -2.14 3.20
C ALA A 69 -7.08 -0.66 3.62
N LEU A 70 -6.05 0.11 3.27
CA LEU A 70 -6.01 1.57 3.47
C LEU A 70 -7.12 2.26 2.67
N VAL A 71 -7.30 1.91 1.40
CA VAL A 71 -8.38 2.44 0.55
C VAL A 71 -9.75 2.08 1.12
N ALA A 72 -9.97 0.82 1.49
CA ALA A 72 -11.20 0.36 2.11
C ALA A 72 -11.50 1.07 3.44
N SER A 73 -10.46 1.54 4.14
CA SER A 73 -10.55 2.30 5.39
C SER A 73 -10.70 3.82 5.19
N GLY A 74 -10.88 4.28 3.94
CA GLY A 74 -11.17 5.68 3.63
C GLY A 74 -9.96 6.53 3.25
N MET A 75 -8.83 5.92 2.85
CA MET A 75 -7.67 6.61 2.28
C MET A 75 -7.67 6.49 0.75
N PRO A 76 -8.32 7.40 0.00
CA PRO A 76 -8.52 7.24 -1.44
C PRO A 76 -7.28 7.50 -2.30
N PHE A 77 -6.24 8.18 -1.78
CA PHE A 77 -5.08 8.63 -2.56
C PHE A 77 -3.82 7.81 -2.23
N VAL A 78 -3.83 6.52 -2.60
CA VAL A 78 -2.72 5.59 -2.38
C VAL A 78 -1.92 5.35 -3.66
N PHE A 79 -0.61 5.53 -3.57
CA PHE A 79 0.38 5.25 -4.59
C PHE A 79 1.23 4.06 -4.14
N ASN A 80 1.44 3.11 -5.03
CA ASN A 80 2.19 1.89 -4.78
C ASN A 80 3.47 1.90 -5.60
N LEU A 81 4.61 1.66 -4.99
CA LEU A 81 5.90 1.58 -5.67
C LEU A 81 6.53 0.22 -5.43
N ASP A 82 6.98 -0.43 -6.50
CA ASP A 82 7.76 -1.66 -6.44
C ASP A 82 8.64 -1.75 -7.68
N PHE A 83 9.83 -2.34 -7.56
CA PHE A 83 10.68 -2.57 -8.72
C PHE A 83 10.19 -3.74 -9.59
N SER A 84 9.37 -4.66 -9.07
CA SER A 84 8.84 -5.79 -9.83
C SER A 84 7.66 -5.34 -10.67
N ARG A 85 7.80 -5.47 -11.99
CA ARG A 85 6.69 -5.20 -12.90
C ARG A 85 5.59 -6.24 -12.75
N THR A 86 5.96 -7.50 -12.48
CA THR A 86 5.01 -8.61 -12.34
C THR A 86 4.00 -8.34 -11.23
N VAL A 87 4.46 -7.90 -10.06
CA VAL A 87 3.57 -7.67 -8.92
C VAL A 87 2.64 -6.48 -9.14
N LEU A 88 3.15 -5.39 -9.71
CA LEU A 88 2.33 -4.21 -10.01
C LEU A 88 1.27 -4.52 -11.08
N GLN A 89 1.60 -5.35 -12.08
CA GLN A 89 0.62 -5.82 -13.07
C GLN A 89 -0.45 -6.71 -12.42
N ALA A 90 -0.06 -7.59 -11.50
CA ALA A 90 -1.01 -8.43 -10.76
C ALA A 90 -1.96 -7.58 -9.91
N LYS A 91 -1.45 -6.61 -9.14
CA LYS A 91 -2.28 -5.70 -8.34
C LYS A 91 -3.23 -4.86 -9.19
N ARG A 92 -2.76 -4.26 -10.30
CA ARG A 92 -3.61 -3.53 -11.26
C ARG A 92 -4.72 -4.42 -11.84
N ARG A 93 -4.44 -5.70 -12.11
CA ARG A 93 -5.46 -6.65 -12.59
C ARG A 93 -6.50 -6.93 -11.50
N HIS A 94 -6.05 -7.20 -10.29
CA HIS A 94 -6.91 -7.46 -9.13
C HIS A 94 -7.85 -6.28 -8.85
N GLU A 95 -7.31 -5.05 -8.79
CA GLU A 95 -8.10 -3.83 -8.61
C GLU A 95 -9.19 -3.69 -9.69
N ARG A 96 -8.83 -3.85 -10.97
CA ARG A 96 -9.79 -3.80 -12.08
C ARG A 96 -10.89 -4.85 -11.95
N GLU A 97 -10.57 -6.03 -11.42
CA GLU A 97 -11.55 -7.08 -11.16
C GLU A 97 -12.50 -6.71 -10.02
N CYS A 98 -11.98 -6.16 -8.92
CA CYS A 98 -12.78 -5.69 -7.79
C CYS A 98 -13.72 -4.55 -8.21
N ILE A 99 -13.21 -3.56 -8.97
CA ILE A 99 -14.02 -2.46 -9.51
C ILE A 99 -15.11 -2.99 -10.44
N ARG A 100 -14.78 -3.93 -11.34
CA ARG A 100 -15.78 -4.54 -12.24
C ARG A 100 -16.89 -5.24 -11.47
N LYS A 101 -16.52 -6.02 -10.44
CA LYS A 101 -17.49 -6.70 -9.57
C LYS A 101 -18.37 -5.71 -8.82
N TYR A 102 -17.80 -4.63 -8.27
CA TYR A 102 -18.54 -3.55 -7.61
C TYR A 102 -19.58 -2.91 -8.54
N LEU A 103 -19.16 -2.53 -9.75
CA LEU A 103 -20.05 -1.91 -10.75
C LEU A 103 -21.14 -2.86 -11.28
N SER A 104 -20.92 -4.18 -11.18
CA SER A 104 -21.89 -5.20 -11.60
C SER A 104 -22.82 -5.65 -10.47
N SER A 105 -22.56 -5.25 -9.21
CA SER A 105 -23.40 -5.61 -8.07
C SER A 105 -24.70 -4.79 -8.08
N PRO A 106 -25.86 -5.39 -7.73
CA PRO A 106 -27.04 -4.61 -7.42
C PRO A 106 -26.70 -3.61 -6.30
N SER A 107 -27.23 -2.38 -6.42
CA SER A 107 -26.82 -1.20 -5.67
C SER A 107 -26.57 -1.47 -4.17
N PRO A 108 -25.52 -0.90 -3.56
CA PRO A 108 -25.28 -1.04 -2.13
C PRO A 108 -26.46 -0.48 -1.32
N PRO A 109 -26.75 -1.03 -0.12
CA PRO A 109 -27.80 -0.49 0.74
C PRO A 109 -27.49 0.98 1.05
N SER A 110 -28.46 1.86 0.77
CA SER A 110 -28.36 3.29 1.03
C SER A 110 -28.01 3.55 2.50
N SER A 111 -26.87 4.19 2.77
CA SER A 111 -26.44 4.63 4.09
C SER A 111 -27.20 5.87 4.59
N SER A 112 -28.53 5.90 4.43
CA SER A 112 -29.38 7.00 4.91
C SER A 112 -30.43 6.49 5.89
N SER A 113 -29.98 6.05 7.06
CA SER A 113 -30.80 6.01 8.27
C SER A 113 -30.24 7.04 9.26
N SER A 114 -30.32 8.32 8.88
CA SER A 114 -30.33 9.39 9.89
C SER A 114 -31.78 9.59 10.33
N PRO A 115 -32.09 9.57 11.64
CA PRO A 115 -33.44 9.84 12.12
C PRO A 115 -33.81 11.29 11.79
N SER A 116 -34.87 11.47 11.00
CA SER A 116 -35.46 12.79 10.75
C SER A 116 -35.96 13.40 12.07
N PRO A 117 -35.74 14.71 12.33
CA PRO A 117 -36.35 15.39 13.47
C PRO A 117 -37.88 15.48 13.31
N PRO A 118 -38.64 15.60 14.42
CA PRO A 118 -40.09 15.70 14.36
C PRO A 118 -40.53 16.98 13.63
N SER A 119 -41.50 16.81 12.73
CA SER A 119 -42.02 17.82 11.82
C SER A 119 -42.92 18.84 12.52
N SER A 120 -42.66 20.13 12.29
CA SER A 120 -43.67 21.18 12.34
C SER A 120 -44.14 21.50 10.92
N SER A 121 -45.44 21.76 10.80
CA SER A 121 -46.22 21.82 9.57
C SER A 121 -45.89 23.01 8.67
N SER A 122 -45.62 22.76 7.38
CA SER A 122 -46.06 23.64 6.27
C SER A 122 -45.83 23.01 4.89
N SER A 123 -46.93 22.93 4.13
CA SER A 123 -47.11 22.93 2.66
C SER A 123 -46.40 21.87 1.77
N PRO A 124 -47.12 21.22 0.83
CA PRO A 124 -46.54 20.30 -0.13
C PRO A 124 -45.91 21.07 -1.31
N SER A 125 -44.59 21.24 -1.28
CA SER A 125 -43.80 21.51 -2.48
C SER A 125 -43.49 20.17 -3.14
N SER A 126 -44.09 19.90 -4.30
CA SER A 126 -43.74 18.78 -5.16
C SER A 126 -42.38 19.04 -5.81
N SER A 127 -41.31 18.84 -5.05
CA SER A 127 -39.97 18.73 -5.59
C SER A 127 -39.81 17.35 -6.24
N PRO A 128 -39.21 17.23 -7.43
CA PRO A 128 -38.98 15.92 -8.04
C PRO A 128 -38.12 15.07 -7.10
N SER A 129 -38.57 13.84 -6.84
CA SER A 129 -37.80 12.85 -6.08
C SER A 129 -36.39 12.78 -6.65
N PRO A 130 -35.32 12.95 -5.84
CA PRO A 130 -33.97 12.84 -6.35
C PRO A 130 -33.81 11.46 -6.96
N SER A 131 -33.42 11.42 -8.24
CA SER A 131 -33.04 10.18 -8.91
C SER A 131 -32.04 9.43 -8.02
N PRO A 132 -32.13 8.10 -7.90
CA PRO A 132 -31.18 7.34 -7.09
C PRO A 132 -29.77 7.71 -7.57
N ARG A 133 -28.99 8.36 -6.69
CA ARG A 133 -27.60 8.73 -7.01
C ARG A 133 -26.87 7.43 -7.33
N SER A 134 -26.22 7.39 -8.49
CA SER A 134 -25.31 6.30 -8.81
C SER A 134 -24.30 6.16 -7.67
N PRO A 135 -23.96 4.94 -7.24
CA PRO A 135 -22.98 4.74 -6.20
C PRO A 135 -21.67 5.45 -6.57
N PRO A 136 -20.94 6.04 -5.60
CA PRO A 136 -19.65 6.66 -5.89
C PRO A 136 -18.70 5.61 -6.49
N LEU A 137 -17.92 6.00 -7.49
CA LEU A 137 -16.91 5.11 -8.06
C LEU A 137 -15.88 4.74 -6.96
N PRO A 138 -15.42 3.48 -6.92
CA PRO A 138 -14.35 3.11 -6.02
C PRO A 138 -13.07 3.88 -6.36
N PRO A 139 -12.24 4.26 -5.36
CA PRO A 139 -10.95 4.88 -5.62
C PRO A 139 -10.07 3.96 -6.48
N VAL A 140 -9.28 4.57 -7.37
CA VAL A 140 -8.28 3.87 -8.20
C VAL A 140 -6.91 4.26 -7.68
N MET A 141 -6.10 3.27 -7.35
CA MET A 141 -4.73 3.45 -6.88
C MET A 141 -3.77 3.65 -8.05
N GLU A 142 -2.66 4.33 -7.76
CA GLU A 142 -1.55 4.47 -8.70
C GLU A 142 -0.46 3.43 -8.42
N TYR A 143 0.22 2.97 -9.47
CA TYR A 143 1.29 1.97 -9.36
C TYR A 143 2.52 2.38 -10.17
N LEU A 144 3.67 2.49 -9.51
CA LEU A 144 4.90 3.06 -10.02
C LEU A 144 5.98 1.96 -10.04
N CYS A 145 6.38 1.53 -11.24
CA CYS A 145 7.46 0.57 -11.39
C CYS A 145 8.80 1.31 -11.33
N ALA A 146 9.46 1.24 -10.17
CA ALA A 146 10.70 1.97 -9.93
C ALA A 146 11.53 1.34 -8.80
N ASP A 147 12.84 1.59 -8.84
CA ASP A 147 13.76 1.26 -7.76
C ASP A 147 13.62 2.27 -6.62
N MET A 148 13.31 1.79 -5.40
CA MET A 148 13.11 2.66 -4.24
C MET A 148 14.39 3.39 -3.79
N THR A 149 15.56 2.94 -4.22
CA THR A 149 16.84 3.62 -3.93
C THR A 149 17.08 4.84 -4.82
N ARG A 150 16.22 5.05 -5.83
CA ARG A 150 16.32 6.11 -6.86
C ARG A 150 14.97 6.77 -7.10
N LEU A 151 14.55 7.58 -6.15
CA LEU A 151 13.23 8.21 -6.14
C LEU A 151 13.17 9.57 -6.84
N GLU A 152 14.21 10.01 -7.56
CA GLU A 152 14.35 11.37 -8.12
C GLU A 152 13.22 11.75 -9.09
N PHE A 153 12.64 10.76 -9.76
CA PHE A 153 11.51 10.93 -10.68
C PHE A 153 10.22 11.41 -9.97
N LEU A 154 10.09 11.14 -8.67
CA LEU A 154 9.01 11.69 -7.87
C LEU A 154 9.22 13.20 -7.68
N ARG A 155 8.14 13.98 -7.68
CA ARG A 155 8.23 15.40 -7.34
C ARG A 155 8.62 15.56 -5.87
N ALA A 156 9.46 16.55 -5.56
CA ALA A 156 9.73 16.91 -4.18
C ALA A 156 8.45 17.42 -3.48
N ASN A 157 8.32 17.18 -2.16
CA ASN A 157 7.15 17.60 -1.38
C ASN A 157 5.80 17.14 -1.97
N ALA A 158 5.75 15.92 -2.50
CA ALA A 158 4.55 15.38 -3.13
C ALA A 158 3.64 14.63 -2.16
N PHE A 159 4.21 13.87 -1.23
CA PHE A 159 3.47 12.93 -0.38
C PHE A 159 3.34 13.45 1.05
N ASP A 160 2.19 13.18 1.67
CA ASP A 160 1.97 13.47 3.08
C ASP A 160 2.53 12.34 3.96
N VAL A 161 2.45 11.09 3.46
CA VAL A 161 2.92 9.90 4.17
C VAL A 161 3.66 8.97 3.21
N VAL A 162 4.79 8.44 3.67
CA VAL A 162 5.48 7.31 3.04
C VAL A 162 5.49 6.14 4.02
N ILE A 163 5.02 4.98 3.57
CA ILE A 163 4.97 3.74 4.35
C ILE A 163 5.93 2.73 3.72
N ASP A 164 6.85 2.24 4.54
CA ASP A 164 7.77 1.15 4.25
C ASP A 164 7.40 -0.03 5.14
N LYS A 165 7.08 -1.17 4.52
CA LYS A 165 6.83 -2.42 5.24
C LYS A 165 7.75 -3.51 4.73
N ALA A 166 8.82 -3.74 5.49
CA ALA A 166 9.90 -4.69 5.17
C ALA A 166 10.65 -4.44 3.85
N ALA A 167 10.49 -3.30 3.18
CA ALA A 167 11.19 -3.02 1.93
C ALA A 167 12.67 -2.71 2.20
N MET A 168 12.95 -1.86 3.20
CA MET A 168 14.33 -1.65 3.68
C MET A 168 14.96 -2.96 4.18
N ASP A 169 14.20 -3.83 4.84
CA ASP A 169 14.70 -5.12 5.31
C ASP A 169 15.22 -5.95 4.14
N ALA A 170 14.48 -6.01 3.03
CA ALA A 170 14.85 -6.71 1.80
C ALA A 170 16.13 -6.12 1.16
N LEU A 171 16.33 -4.79 1.24
CA LEU A 171 17.54 -4.13 0.76
C LEU A 171 18.77 -4.47 1.61
N MET A 172 18.57 -4.62 2.91
CA MET A 172 19.62 -4.80 3.92
C MET A 172 19.98 -6.28 4.17
N THR A 173 19.51 -7.22 3.35
CA THR A 173 19.73 -8.66 3.55
C THR A 173 21.09 -9.19 3.09
N GLU A 174 22.04 -8.31 2.75
CA GLU A 174 23.37 -8.75 2.35
C GLU A 174 24.08 -9.53 3.47
N GLU A 175 24.84 -10.56 3.09
CA GLU A 175 25.63 -11.34 4.02
C GLU A 175 26.87 -10.56 4.48
N GLY A 176 27.04 -10.45 5.80
CA GLY A 176 28.15 -9.74 6.43
C GLY A 176 27.82 -9.28 7.84
N SER A 177 28.57 -8.30 8.32
CA SER A 177 28.30 -7.68 9.62
C SER A 177 27.06 -6.80 9.56
N VAL A 178 26.11 -7.01 10.47
CA VAL A 178 24.98 -6.10 10.69
C VAL A 178 25.42 -4.79 11.36
N TRP A 179 26.55 -4.81 12.08
CA TRP A 179 27.13 -3.64 12.73
C TRP A 179 27.94 -2.78 11.76
N GLU A 180 28.50 -3.40 10.71
CA GLU A 180 29.31 -2.76 9.70
C GLU A 180 28.85 -3.23 8.30
N PRO A 181 27.66 -2.80 7.83
CA PRO A 181 27.19 -3.18 6.51
C PRO A 181 28.13 -2.68 5.42
N ARG A 182 28.16 -3.39 4.28
CA ARG A 182 28.99 -2.98 3.14
C ARG A 182 28.61 -1.58 2.69
N ILE A 183 29.60 -0.83 2.21
CA ILE A 183 29.43 0.55 1.75
C ILE A 183 28.32 0.64 0.69
N SER A 184 28.21 -0.34 -0.22
CA SER A 184 27.17 -0.38 -1.25
C SER A 184 25.76 -0.46 -0.67
N VAL A 185 25.55 -1.24 0.39
CA VAL A 185 24.26 -1.37 1.07
C VAL A 185 23.92 -0.08 1.81
N ARG A 186 24.90 0.51 2.49
CA ARG A 186 24.75 1.81 3.16
C ARG A 186 24.38 2.91 2.15
N GLN A 187 25.07 2.98 1.02
CA GLN A 187 24.75 3.94 -0.05
C GLN A 187 23.35 3.76 -0.63
N ALA A 188 22.89 2.51 -0.77
CA ALA A 188 21.53 2.23 -1.24
C ALA A 188 20.47 2.65 -0.21
N ALA A 189 20.70 2.36 1.07
CA ALA A 189 19.84 2.81 2.17
C ALA A 189 19.82 4.33 2.30
N ASP A 190 20.98 4.99 2.22
CA ASP A 190 21.10 6.45 2.23
C ASP A 190 20.35 7.08 1.05
N GLY A 191 20.50 6.51 -0.16
CA GLY A 191 19.78 6.96 -1.36
C GLY A 191 18.26 6.84 -1.21
N TYR A 192 17.80 5.71 -0.68
CA TYR A 192 16.38 5.50 -0.40
C TYR A 192 15.85 6.51 0.65
N LEU A 193 16.52 6.66 1.80
CA LEU A 193 16.10 7.59 2.85
C LEU A 193 16.15 9.05 2.39
N ALA A 194 17.16 9.44 1.61
CA ALA A 194 17.23 10.77 0.99
C ALA A 194 16.08 10.99 0.00
N GLY A 195 15.74 9.97 -0.79
CA GLY A 195 14.61 9.98 -1.71
C GLY A 195 13.26 10.17 -1.00
N VAL A 196 13.04 9.44 0.10
CA VAL A 196 11.86 9.56 0.97
C VAL A 196 11.78 10.97 1.58
N GLY A 197 12.88 11.44 2.18
CA GLY A 197 12.94 12.77 2.79
C GLY A 197 12.64 13.89 1.78
N ARG A 198 13.09 13.74 0.53
CA ARG A 198 12.82 14.71 -0.55
C ARG A 198 11.37 14.69 -1.03
N CYS A 199 10.75 13.51 -1.15
CA CYS A 199 9.40 13.39 -1.71
C CYS A 199 8.29 13.65 -0.67
N LEU A 200 8.60 13.57 0.63
CA LEU A 200 7.72 14.00 1.71
C LEU A 200 7.55 15.52 1.72
N LYS A 201 6.32 15.98 1.98
CA LYS A 201 6.03 17.38 2.30
C LYS A 201 6.68 17.78 3.62
N PRO A 202 6.91 19.09 3.88
CA PRO A 202 7.31 19.55 5.20
C PRO A 202 6.28 19.11 6.26
N GLY A 203 6.74 18.43 7.31
CA GLY A 203 5.87 17.83 8.33
C GLY A 203 5.18 16.53 7.93
N GLY A 204 5.53 15.95 6.78
CA GLY A 204 5.06 14.64 6.36
C GLY A 204 5.62 13.51 7.24
N LEU A 205 4.97 12.35 7.19
CA LEU A 205 5.31 11.19 8.02
C LEU A 205 6.01 10.11 7.20
N PHE A 206 7.14 9.65 7.70
CA PHE A 206 7.74 8.38 7.28
C PHE A 206 7.41 7.32 8.32
N ILE A 207 6.73 6.25 7.90
CA ILE A 207 6.36 5.12 8.76
C ILE A 207 7.10 3.89 8.25
N GLN A 208 8.04 3.39 9.06
CA GLN A 208 8.78 2.17 8.75
C GLN A 208 8.38 1.04 9.71
N ILE A 209 7.94 -0.07 9.12
CA ILE A 209 7.54 -1.30 9.78
C ILE A 209 8.57 -2.35 9.38
N THR A 210 9.41 -2.77 10.33
CA THR A 210 10.66 -3.50 10.05
C THR A 210 10.93 -4.63 11.06
N PHE A 211 11.64 -5.68 10.62
CA PHE A 211 12.21 -6.70 11.50
C PHE A 211 13.40 -6.20 12.32
N GLN A 212 14.03 -5.10 11.91
CA GLN A 212 15.25 -4.59 12.53
C GLN A 212 15.01 -4.14 13.96
N GLN A 213 15.92 -4.55 14.84
CA GLN A 213 15.97 -4.05 16.20
C GLN A 213 16.37 -2.57 16.20
N PRO A 214 15.92 -1.74 17.17
CA PRO A 214 16.15 -0.30 17.14
C PRO A 214 17.61 0.15 17.01
N HIS A 215 18.57 -0.65 17.46
CA HIS A 215 20.01 -0.34 17.38
C HIS A 215 20.65 -0.65 16.01
N PHE A 216 19.89 -1.21 15.06
CA PHE A 216 20.31 -1.44 13.67
C PHE A 216 19.62 -0.51 12.67
N ARG A 217 18.92 0.52 13.16
CA ARG A 217 18.18 1.49 12.34
C ARG A 217 18.94 2.80 12.21
#